data_AF-A0A2R6P013-F1
#
_entry.id   AF-A0A2R6P013-F1
#
_cell.length_a   1.000
_cell.length_b   1.000
_cell.length_c   1.000
_cell.angle_alpha   90.00
_cell.angle_beta   90.00
_cell.angle_gamma   90.00
#
_symmetry.space_group_name_H-M   'P 1'
#
loop_
_entity.id
_entity.type
_entity.pdbx_description
1 polymer ?
#
loop_
_entity_poly.entity_id
_entity_poly.type
_entity_poly.pdbx_seq_one_letter_code
_entity_poly.pdbx_strand_id
1 'polypeptide(L)' 'MQNILDFINEKGTYRGVNKDLWLMVFEFCQTVSPTLEDYEADGAWPTMLDDFVAWKKGKTPQAAPESETNGESA' A
#
# COMPACT_ATOMS: atom_id res chain seq x y z
N MET A 1 -7.02 -1.37 -9.56
CA MET A 1 -7.49 -1.36 -8.15
C MET A 1 -7.96 -2.75 -7.65
N GLN A 2 -7.54 -3.87 -8.27
CA GLN A 2 -7.93 -5.23 -7.82
C GLN A 2 -7.15 -5.76 -6.59
N ASN A 3 -6.06 -5.08 -6.22
CA ASN A 3 -5.09 -5.61 -5.26
C ASN A 3 -5.62 -5.81 -3.83
N ILE A 4 -6.59 -5.01 -3.34
CA ILE A 4 -7.11 -5.15 -1.96
C ILE A 4 -7.91 -6.45 -1.80
N LEU A 5 -8.67 -6.82 -2.83
CA LEU A 5 -9.46 -8.05 -2.83
C LEU A 5 -8.53 -9.27 -2.91
N ASP A 6 -7.45 -9.18 -3.70
CA ASP A 6 -6.41 -10.21 -3.75
C ASP A 6 -5.71 -10.37 -2.40
N PHE A 7 -5.41 -9.26 -1.71
CA PHE A 7 -4.85 -9.29 -0.36
C PHE A 7 -5.78 -9.96 0.65
N ILE A 8 -7.07 -9.61 0.65
CA ILE A 8 -8.07 -10.21 1.55
C ILE A 8 -8.20 -11.72 1.27
N ASN A 9 -8.21 -12.11 -0.01
CA ASN A 9 -8.32 -13.50 -0.42
C ASN A 9 -7.07 -14.31 -0.04
N GLU A 10 -5.87 -13.74 -0.19
CA GLU A 10 -4.61 -14.39 0.17
C GLU A 10 -4.43 -14.52 1.69
N LYS A 11 -4.84 -13.51 2.47
CA LYS A 11 -4.80 -13.60 3.94
C LYS A 11 -5.84 -14.58 4.50
N GLY A 12 -7.04 -14.67 3.90
CA GLY A 12 -8.10 -15.62 4.28
C GLY A 12 -8.68 -15.47 5.70
N THR A 13 -8.15 -14.53 6.51
CA THR A 13 -8.50 -14.27 7.91
C THR A 13 -9.53 -13.17 8.07
N TYR A 14 -9.64 -12.25 7.11
CA TYR A 14 -10.61 -11.15 7.15
C TYR A 14 -11.98 -11.63 6.64
N ARG A 15 -12.79 -12.23 7.52
CA ARG A 15 -14.14 -12.75 7.18
C ARG A 15 -15.28 -11.78 7.46
N GLY A 16 -14.98 -10.59 7.97
CA GLY A 16 -15.98 -9.56 8.26
C GLY A 16 -15.34 -8.19 8.34
N VAL A 17 -16.01 -7.20 7.77
CA VAL A 17 -15.65 -5.79 7.86
C VAL A 17 -16.81 -5.02 8.47
N ASN A 18 -16.53 -4.14 9.42
CA ASN A 18 -17.54 -3.21 9.91
C ASN A 18 -17.77 -2.10 8.89
N LYS A 19 -18.91 -1.41 8.96
CA LYS A 19 -19.24 -0.29 8.07
C LYS A 19 -18.16 0.78 8.06
N ASP A 20 -17.64 1.11 9.24
CA ASP A 20 -16.57 2.09 9.42
C ASP A 20 -15.28 1.69 8.68
N LEU A 21 -14.85 0.43 8.85
CA LEU A 21 -13.70 -0.11 8.13
C LEU A 21 -13.90 -0.10 6.61
N TRP A 22 -15.10 -0.41 6.13
CA TRP A 22 -15.42 -0.35 4.70
C TRP A 22 -15.38 1.07 4.14
N LEU A 23 -15.85 2.05 4.91
CA LEU A 23 -15.75 3.47 4.55
C LEU A 23 -14.29 3.91 4.51
N MET A 24 -13.49 3.55 5.51
CA MET A 24 -12.05 3.83 5.54
C MET A 24 -11.30 3.20 4.36
N VAL A 25 -11.63 1.96 3.98
CA VAL A 25 -11.07 1.30 2.80
C VAL A 25 -11.44 2.05 1.51
N PHE A 26 -12.68 2.55 1.41
CA PHE A 26 -13.13 3.31 0.26
C PHE A 26 -12.46 4.69 0.16
N GLU A 27 -12.34 5.41 1.28
CA GLU A 27 -11.59 6.66 1.36
C GLU A 27 -10.13 6.44 0.97
N PHE A 28 -9.48 5.43 1.52
CA PHE A 28 -8.13 5.05 1.14
C PHE A 28 -7.98 4.83 -0.37
N CYS A 29 -8.92 4.14 -1.01
CA CYS A 29 -8.87 3.89 -2.45
C CYS A 29 -9.02 5.16 -3.30
N GLN A 30 -9.64 6.21 -2.76
CA GLN A 30 -9.80 7.50 -3.45
C GLN A 30 -8.66 8.46 -3.15
N THR A 31 -8.16 8.45 -1.92
CA THR A 31 -7.13 9.40 -1.45
C THR A 31 -5.73 8.93 -1.83
N VAL A 32 -5.45 7.63 -1.75
CA VAL A 32 -4.11 7.08 -1.94
C VAL A 32 -3.92 6.58 -3.37
N SER A 33 -2.85 7.06 -4.00
CA SER A 33 -2.46 6.65 -5.35
C SER A 33 -2.25 5.13 -5.48
N PRO A 34 -2.52 4.53 -6.66
CA PRO A 34 -2.36 3.11 -6.88
C PRO A 34 -0.90 2.62 -6.78
N THR A 35 0.07 3.52 -6.79
CA THR A 35 1.51 3.29 -6.55
C THR A 35 1.89 3.36 -5.06
N LEU A 36 0.96 3.76 -4.18
CA LEU A 36 1.18 3.98 -2.74
C LEU A 36 2.24 5.03 -2.42
N GLU A 37 2.50 5.95 -3.35
CA GLU A 37 3.45 7.06 -3.18
C GLU A 37 2.96 8.11 -2.17
N ASP A 38 1.65 8.36 -2.15
CA ASP A 38 0.97 9.32 -1.27
C ASP A 38 0.47 8.69 0.05
N TYR A 39 0.94 7.48 0.38
CA TYR A 39 0.51 6.81 1.61
C TYR A 39 1.25 7.32 2.85
N GLU A 40 0.51 7.88 3.81
CA GLU A 40 1.02 8.23 5.13
C GLU A 40 0.72 7.14 6.18
N ALA A 41 1.77 6.48 6.66
CA ALA A 41 1.68 5.43 7.68
C ALA A 41 1.39 5.95 9.10
N ASP A 42 1.60 7.24 9.34
CA ASP A 42 1.21 7.91 10.60
C ASP A 42 -0.26 8.40 10.57
N GLY A 43 -0.96 8.17 9.46
CA GLY A 43 -2.36 8.49 9.32
C GLY A 43 -3.25 7.66 10.25
N ALA A 44 -4.48 8.12 10.49
CA ALA A 44 -5.48 7.41 11.30
C ALA A 44 -6.10 6.20 10.58
N TRP A 45 -5.33 5.52 9.73
CA TRP A 45 -5.80 4.37 8.95
C TRP A 45 -5.88 3.12 9.82
N PRO A 46 -6.84 2.22 9.56
CA PRO A 46 -6.88 0.91 10.21
C PRO A 46 -5.65 0.08 9.86
N THR A 47 -5.16 -0.69 10.83
CA THR A 47 -3.99 -1.57 10.69
C THR A 47 -4.09 -2.57 9.52
N MET A 48 -5.32 -2.89 9.09
CA MET A 48 -5.56 -3.72 7.91
C MET A 48 -5.06 -3.05 6.60
N LEU A 49 -5.13 -1.72 6.50
CA LEU A 49 -4.60 -0.96 5.37
C LEU A 49 -3.07 -0.87 5.42
N ASP A 50 -2.48 -0.69 6.60
CA ASP A 50 -1.02 -0.76 6.77
C ASP A 50 -0.47 -2.10 6.28
N ASP A 51 -1.10 -3.21 6.70
CA ASP A 51 -0.76 -4.56 6.26
C ASP A 51 -0.89 -4.71 4.74
N PHE A 52 -1.92 -4.13 4.12
CA PHE A 52 -2.11 -4.14 2.67
C PHE A 52 -0.99 -3.37 1.94
N VAL A 53 -0.60 -2.21 2.47
CA VAL A 53 0.48 -1.39 1.90
C VAL A 53 1.81 -2.14 1.98
N ALA A 54 2.12 -2.73 3.12
CA ALA A 54 3.31 -3.57 3.30
C ALA A 54 3.33 -4.75 2.32
N TRP A 55 2.19 -5.44 2.18
CA TRP A 55 2.04 -6.56 1.25
C TRP A 55 2.26 -6.15 -0.21
N LYS A 56 1.72 -4.99 -0.61
CA LYS A 56 1.84 -4.48 -1.97
C LYS A 56 3.25 -3.96 -2.29
N LYS A 57 3.90 -3.29 -1.33
CA LYS A 57 5.31 -2.87 -1.47
C LYS A 57 6.25 -4.08 -1.54
N GLY A 58 5.99 -5.13 -0.76
CA GLY A 58 6.77 -6.38 -0.83
C GLY A 58 6.58 -7.16 -2.14
N LYS A 59 5.43 -7.00 -2.82
CA LYS A 59 5.14 -7.60 -4.13
C LYS A 59 5.64 -6.80 -5.32
N THR A 60 5.93 -5.51 -5.14
CA THR A 60 6.55 -4.72 -6.19
C THR A 60 8.05 -5.07 -6.14
N PRO A 61 8.62 -5.74 -7.15
CA PRO A 61 10.05 -5.94 -7.18
C PRO A 61 10.66 -4.55 -7.18
N GLN A 62 11.30 -4.22 -6.06
CA GLN A 62 12.10 -3.03 -5.82
C GLN A 62 12.75 -2.58 -7.13
N ALA A 63 12.22 -1.52 -7.75
CA ALA A 63 13.02 -0.72 -8.66
C ALA A 63 14.21 -0.27 -7.81
N ALA A 64 15.38 -0.75 -8.21
CA ALA A 64 16.65 -0.46 -7.55
C ALA A 64 16.77 1.05 -7.32
N PRO A 65 17.46 1.50 -6.25
CA PRO A 65 17.99 2.85 -6.25
C PRO A 65 19.04 2.94 -7.36
N GLU A 66 18.59 3.25 -8.58
CA GLU A 66 19.42 3.83 -9.63
C GLU A 66 19.73 5.28 -9.24
N SER A 67 20.70 5.44 -8.34
CA SER A 67 21.43 6.70 -8.21
C SER A 67 22.77 6.53 -8.94
N GLU A 68 22.71 6.52 -10.27
CA GLU A 68 23.86 6.86 -11.13
C GLU A 68 23.55 8.18 -11.84
N THR A 69 24.21 9.26 -11.42
CA THR A 69 24.72 10.35 -12.28
C THR A 69 25.85 11.05 -11.48
N ASN A 70 27.10 10.64 -11.68
CA ASN A 70 28.09 11.16 -12.64
C ASN A 70 28.84 12.43 -12.16
N GLY A 71 30.17 12.30 -12.03
CA GLY A 71 31.13 13.40 -12.22
C GLY A 71 31.93 13.86 -11.01
N GLU A 72 33.16 13.36 -10.82
CA GLU A 72 34.29 14.06 -10.15
C GLU A 72 35.57 13.18 -10.36
N SER A 73 36.37 13.41 -11.41
CA SER A 73 37.62 14.19 -11.42
C SER A 73 38.83 13.50 -10.78
N ALA A 74 39.76 12.99 -11.60
CA ALA A 74 41.23 13.20 -11.55
C ALA A 74 41.97 12.34 -12.59
#